data_AF-A0A6N4ARX1-F1
#
_entry.id   AF-A0A6N4ARX1-F1
#
_cell.length_a   1.000
_cell.length_b   1.000
_cell.length_c   1.000
_cell.angle_alpha   90.00
_cell.angle_beta   90.00
_cell.angle_gamma   90.00
#
_symmetry.space_group_name_H-M   'P 1'
#
loop_
_entity.id
_entity.type
_entity.pdbx_description
1 polymer ?
#
loop_
_entity_poly.entity_id
_entity_poly.type
_entity_poly.pdbx_seq_one_letter_code
_entity_poly.pdbx_strand_id
1 'polypeptide(L)' 'MNKIDWKRKLTSRKWWLSLTGFITGLIIAFGGSDETAATVSGCLMSGAAVLAYTIGEGLADSNNKEDKTDEN' A
#
# COMPACT_ATOMS: atom_id res chain seq x y z
N MET A 1 -9.10 25.14 -1.17
CA MET A 1 -7.79 24.44 -1.26
C MET A 1 -8.08 22.97 -1.56
N ASN A 2 -7.69 22.45 -2.72
CA ASN A 2 -7.94 21.05 -3.07
C ASN A 2 -7.14 20.14 -2.13
N LYS A 3 -7.81 19.51 -1.16
CA LYS A 3 -7.22 18.45 -0.35
C LYS A 3 -6.81 17.34 -1.29
N ILE A 4 -5.51 17.06 -1.36
CA ILE A 4 -5.01 15.92 -2.13
C ILE A 4 -5.46 14.65 -1.39
N ASP A 5 -6.27 13.82 -2.05
CA ASP A 5 -6.70 12.53 -1.51
C ASP A 5 -5.56 11.52 -1.54
N TRP A 6 -4.65 11.63 -0.58
CA TRP A 6 -3.49 10.74 -0.46
C TRP A 6 -3.89 9.27 -0.33
N LYS A 7 -4.98 8.97 0.40
CA LYS A 7 -5.51 7.60 0.51
C LYS A 7 -5.79 6.98 -0.86
N ARG A 8 -6.54 7.70 -1.72
CA ARG A 8 -6.90 7.23 -3.07
C ARG A 8 -5.70 7.06 -3.99
N LYS A 9 -4.67 7.92 -3.84
CA LYS A 9 -3.43 7.80 -4.63
C LYS A 9 -2.57 6.63 -4.18
N LEU A 10 -2.45 6.41 -2.87
CA LEU A 10 -1.64 5.34 -2.29
C LEU A 10 -2.28 3.95 -2.44
N THR A 11 -3.60 3.86 -2.55
CA THR A 11 -4.30 2.59 -2.87
C THR A 11 -4.44 2.33 -4.37
N SER A 12 -3.96 3.25 -5.22
CA SER A 12 -4.09 3.10 -6.67
C SER A 12 -3.23 1.96 -7.19
N ARG A 13 -3.84 1.05 -7.97
CA ARG A 13 -3.14 -0.05 -8.64
C ARG A 13 -1.93 0.42 -9.46
N LYS A 14 -2.03 1.59 -10.09
CA LYS A 14 -0.95 2.18 -10.89
C LYS A 14 0.27 2.55 -10.04
N TRP A 15 0.05 3.04 -8.81
CA TRP A 15 1.12 3.38 -7.90
C TRP A 15 1.87 2.13 -7.41
N TRP A 16 1.11 1.10 -7.01
CA TRP A 16 1.69 -0.17 -6.59
C TRP A 16 2.45 -0.88 -7.71
N LEU A 17 1.95 -0.84 -8.95
CA LEU A 17 2.63 -1.48 -10.09
C LEU A 17 3.97 -0.79 -10.45
N SER A 18 4.02 0.54 -10.35
CA SER A 18 5.28 1.27 -10.54
C SER A 18 6.26 1.01 -9.39
N LEU A 19 5.77 0.93 -8.15
CA LEU A 19 6.60 0.64 -6.98
C LEU A 19 7.22 -0.76 -7.04
N THR A 20 6.42 -1.78 -7.38
CA THR A 20 6.92 -3.15 -7.54
C THR A 20 7.94 -3.25 -8.67
N GLY A 21 7.63 -2.69 -9.84
CA GLY A 21 8.56 -2.68 -10.98
C GLY A 21 9.86 -1.95 -10.68
N PHE A 22 9.81 -0.85 -9.94
CA PHE A 22 11.00 -0.13 -9.48
C PHE A 22 11.85 -0.98 -8.55
N ILE A 23 11.23 -1.64 -7.55
CA ILE A 23 11.96 -2.48 -6.59
C ILE A 23 12.54 -3.74 -7.26
N THR A 24 11.80 -4.40 -8.13
CA THR A 24 12.31 -5.52 -8.95
C THR A 24 13.50 -5.06 -9.80
N GLY A 25 13.40 -3.90 -10.45
CA GLY A 25 14.51 -3.33 -11.24
C GLY A 25 15.74 -3.00 -10.41
N LEU A 26 15.58 -2.47 -9.20
CA LEU A 26 16.69 -2.22 -8.28
C LEU A 26 17.43 -3.52 -7.93
N ILE A 27 16.70 -4.59 -7.61
CA ILE A 27 17.32 -5.86 -7.21
C ILE A 27 18.17 -6.43 -8.35
N ILE A 28 17.66 -6.41 -9.58
CA ILE A 28 18.39 -6.85 -10.77
C ILE A 28 19.61 -5.94 -11.02
N ALA A 29 19.46 -4.63 -10.89
CA ALA A 29 20.53 -3.66 -11.14
C ALA A 29 21.70 -3.78 -10.14
N PHE A 30 21.44 -4.19 -8.90
CA PHE A 30 22.49 -4.42 -7.89
C PHE A 30 23.11 -5.83 -7.94
N GLY A 31 22.78 -6.64 -8.95
CA GLY A 31 23.33 -7.98 -9.13
C GLY A 31 22.71 -9.04 -8.19
N GLY A 32 21.51 -8.78 -7.66
CA GLY A 32 20.77 -9.76 -6.88
C GLY A 32 20.32 -10.93 -7.76
N SER A 33 20.52 -12.17 -7.26
CA SER A 33 20.03 -13.38 -7.91
C SER A 33 18.49 -13.43 -7.90
N ASP A 34 17.88 -14.19 -8.82
CA ASP A 34 16.41 -14.32 -8.95
C ASP A 34 15.74 -14.75 -7.63
N GLU A 35 16.42 -15.58 -6.84
CA GLU A 35 16.02 -15.98 -5.48
C GLU A 35 15.91 -14.80 -4.50
N THR A 36 16.80 -13.80 -4.61
CA THR A 36 16.75 -12.57 -3.80
C THR A 36 15.59 -11.69 -4.28
N ALA A 37 15.38 -11.60 -5.60
CA ALA A 37 14.25 -10.88 -6.18
C ALA A 37 12.90 -11.47 -5.74
N ALA A 38 12.79 -12.79 -5.71
CA ALA A 38 11.62 -13.49 -5.21
C ALA A 38 11.40 -13.24 -3.71
N THR A 39 12.45 -13.28 -2.90
CA THR A 39 12.38 -13.02 -1.44
C THR A 39 11.91 -11.60 -1.15
N VAL A 40 12.51 -10.59 -1.78
CA VAL A 40 12.10 -9.18 -1.58
C VAL A 40 10.69 -8.94 -2.11
N SER A 41 10.30 -9.57 -3.22
CA SER A 41 8.92 -9.52 -3.72
C SER A 41 7.94 -10.14 -2.72
N GLY A 42 8.32 -11.23 -2.05
CA GLY A 42 7.56 -11.85 -0.96
C GLY A 42 7.42 -10.93 0.26
N CYS A 43 8.50 -10.27 0.68
CA CYS A 43 8.46 -9.26 1.73
C CYS A 43 7.57 -8.08 1.36
N LEU A 44 7.59 -7.64 0.11
CA LEU A 44 6.76 -6.55 -0.39
C LEU A 44 5.27 -6.94 -0.37
N MET A 45 4.93 -8.18 -0.77
CA MET A 45 3.57 -8.71 -0.68
C MET A 45 3.09 -8.79 0.78
N SER A 46 3.94 -9.26 1.68
CA SER A 46 3.64 -9.32 3.12
C SER A 46 3.44 -7.92 3.71
N GLY A 47 4.32 -6.96 3.39
CA GLY A 47 4.18 -5.57 3.80
C GLY A 47 2.93 -4.91 3.22
N ALA A 48 2.58 -5.19 1.97
CA ALA A 48 1.36 -4.69 1.34
C ALA A 48 0.10 -5.21 2.04
N ALA A 49 0.08 -6.47 2.49
CA ALA A 49 -1.05 -7.04 3.23
C ALA A 49 -1.25 -6.35 4.59
N VAL A 50 -0.16 -6.08 5.32
CA VAL A 50 -0.22 -5.36 6.61
C VAL A 50 -0.68 -3.91 6.42
N LEU A 51 -0.16 -3.22 5.39
CA LEU A 51 -0.59 -1.87 5.04
C LEU A 51 -2.06 -1.82 4.62
N ALA A 52 -2.52 -2.79 3.83
CA ALA A 52 -3.91 -2.91 3.43
C ALA A 52 -4.85 -3.15 4.63
N TYR A 53 -4.46 -4.03 5.56
CA TYR A 53 -5.20 -4.26 6.80
C TYR A 53 -5.29 -3.00 7.66
N THR A 54 -4.15 -2.32 7.87
CA THR A 54 -4.09 -1.08 8.69
C THR A 54 -4.93 0.05 8.07
N ILE A 55 -4.88 0.21 6.74
CA ILE A 55 -5.71 1.20 6.05
C ILE A 55 -7.18 0.78 6.08
N GLY A 56 -7.48 -0.51 5.96
CA GLY A 56 -8.84 -1.06 6.03
C GLY A 56 -9.48 -0.83 7.40
N GLU A 57 -8.78 -1.16 8.47
CA GLU A 57 -9.24 -0.87 9.84
C GLU A 57 -9.33 0.63 10.10
N GLY A 58 -8.35 1.43 9.67
CA GLY A 58 -8.39 2.87 9.83
C GLY A 58 -9.49 3.56 9.02
N LEU A 59 -9.92 2.98 7.89
CA LEU A 59 -11.10 3.43 7.15
C LEU A 59 -12.38 3.01 7.86
N ALA A 60 -12.46 1.76 8.34
CA ALA A 60 -13.61 1.27 9.08
C ALA A 60 -13.86 2.08 10.37
N ASP A 61 -12.82 2.38 11.16
CA ASP A 61 -12.93 3.21 12.37
C ASP A 61 -13.35 4.66 12.05
N SER A 62 -12.86 5.22 10.95
CA SER A 62 -13.26 6.56 10.51
C SER A 62 -14.73 6.61 10.10
N ASN A 63 -15.22 5.58 9.40
CA ASN A 63 -16.63 5.49 8.99
C ASN A 63 -17.56 5.23 10.19
N ASN A 64 -17.10 4.46 11.18
CA ASN A 64 -17.87 4.16 12.40
C ASN A 64 -17.99 5.38 13.34
N LYS A 65 -17.09 6.37 13.22
CA LYS A 65 -17.18 7.65 13.96
C LYS A 65 -18.16 8.63 13.30
N GLU A 66 -18.27 8.62 11.98
CA GLU A 66 -19.26 9.45 11.27
C GLU A 66 -20.69 8.99 11.60
N ASP A 67 -20.95 7.67 11.58
CA ASP A 67 -22.29 7.10 11.88
C ASP A 67 -22.76 7.35 13.33
N LYS A 68 -21.83 7.62 14.26
CA LYS A 68 -22.15 7.94 15.66
C LYS A 68 -22.39 9.43 15.94
N THR A 69 -22.21 10.30 14.95
CA THR A 69 -22.34 11.76 15.14
C THR A 69 -23.69 12.31 14.67
N ASP A 70 -24.46 11.53 13.89
CA ASP A 70 -25.75 11.97 13.33
C ASP A 70 -27.00 11.51 14.12
N GLU A 71 -26.84 10.92 15.31
CA GLU A 71 -27.93 10.51 16.21
C GLU A 71 -28.12 11.43 17.44
N ASN A 72 -28.06 12.75 17.28
CA ASN A 72 -28.45 13.68 18.36
C ASN A 72 -29.17 14.94 17.85
#